data_AF-A0A1A8NS15-F1
#
_entry.id   AF-A0A1A8NS15-F1
#
_cell.length_a   1.000
_cell.length_b   1.000
_cell.length_c   1.000
_cell.angle_alpha   90.00
_cell.angle_beta   90.00
_cell.angle_gamma   90.00
#
_symmetry.space_group_name_H-M   'P 1'
#
loop_
_entity.id
_entity.type
_entity.pdbx_description
1 polymer ?
#
loop_
_entity_poly.entity_id
_entity_poly.type
_entity_poly.pdbx_seq_one_letter_code
_entity_poly.pdbx_strand_id
1 'polypeptide(L)'
;FRLWEEGASASPGVQSFAELGLTVELMKAAKEARKKRSVGAMHRTAGIPNGIGHSSTEVIMQPRNPLLSLMVKMIPSPDWFVGVNSLNLCEGNQWKQEVSVDLKPYDAGTDSGFTFSSPNFPTSPQENITQITSQMPNHPANSFFYPRLKELPPIASVKITRQHGSPDRHNTLSNHILPNSISPQRFSVTPLDCEVSLWSS
;
A
#
# COMPACT_ATOMS: atom_id res chain seq x y z
N PHE A 1 -2.72 -16.01 8.64
CA PHE A 1 -3.26 -14.63 8.75
C PHE A 1 -2.98 -13.95 7.43
N ARG A 2 -3.94 -13.19 6.93
CA ARG A 2 -3.86 -12.49 5.65
C ARG A 2 -4.32 -11.07 5.91
N LEU A 3 -3.46 -10.09 5.60
CA LEU A 3 -3.74 -8.68 5.92
C LEU A 3 -4.84 -8.15 5.01
N TRP A 4 -4.68 -8.39 3.71
CA TRP A 4 -5.62 -8.07 2.63
C TRP A 4 -5.31 -9.02 1.46
N GLU A 5 -6.23 -9.16 0.51
CA GLU A 5 -6.02 -9.94 -0.71
C GLU A 5 -6.97 -9.47 -1.80
N GLU A 6 -6.46 -9.33 -3.02
CA GLU A 6 -7.27 -9.00 -4.19
C GLU A 6 -8.33 -10.09 -4.44
N GLY A 7 -9.56 -9.68 -4.73
CA GLY A 7 -10.69 -10.57 -4.91
C GLY A 7 -11.34 -11.03 -3.60
N ALA A 8 -10.85 -10.61 -2.43
CA ALA A 8 -11.50 -10.84 -1.14
C ALA A 8 -12.13 -9.55 -0.59
N SER A 9 -13.18 -9.68 0.21
CA SER A 9 -13.79 -8.55 0.91
C SER A 9 -12.85 -7.99 1.99
N ALA A 10 -12.78 -6.65 2.10
CA ALA A 10 -11.95 -6.00 3.11
C ALA A 10 -12.45 -6.29 4.53
N SER A 11 -11.54 -6.69 5.42
CA SER A 11 -11.87 -6.84 6.85
C SER A 11 -12.20 -5.47 7.48
N PRO A 12 -12.89 -5.42 8.64
CA PRO A 12 -13.18 -4.15 9.32
C PRO A 12 -11.93 -3.30 9.61
N GLY A 13 -10.79 -3.94 9.86
CA GLY A 13 -9.51 -3.25 10.02
C GLY A 13 -8.96 -2.67 8.72
N VAL A 14 -9.10 -3.40 7.61
CA VAL A 14 -8.69 -2.93 6.28
C VAL A 14 -9.55 -1.75 5.86
N GLN A 15 -10.88 -1.85 6.00
CA GLN A 15 -11.81 -0.75 5.74
C GLN A 15 -11.44 0.51 6.53
N SER A 16 -11.35 0.38 7.87
CA SER A 16 -11.04 1.53 8.73
C SER A 16 -9.69 2.18 8.42
N PHE A 17 -8.71 1.39 7.99
CA PHE A 17 -7.41 1.92 7.57
C PHE A 17 -7.45 2.56 6.18
N ALA A 18 -8.16 1.96 5.22
CA ALA A 18 -8.29 2.45 3.86
C ALA A 18 -9.04 3.79 3.78
N GLU A 19 -10.13 3.94 4.54
CA GLU A 19 -10.95 5.15 4.56
C GLU A 19 -10.35 6.23 5.49
N LEU A 20 -9.91 5.86 6.70
CA LEU A 20 -9.60 6.83 7.76
C LEU A 20 -8.14 6.83 8.21
N GLY A 21 -7.32 5.88 7.76
CA GLY A 21 -5.93 5.72 8.23
C GLY A 21 -5.83 5.19 9.66
N LEU A 22 -6.93 4.69 10.24
CA LEU A 22 -6.95 4.19 11.61
C LEU A 22 -6.44 2.75 11.68
N THR A 23 -5.52 2.48 12.60
CA THR A 23 -4.86 1.16 12.73
C THR A 23 -5.39 0.30 13.87
N VAL A 24 -6.37 0.79 14.64
CA VAL A 24 -6.83 0.15 15.89
C VAL A 24 -7.31 -1.28 15.65
N GLU A 25 -8.24 -1.48 14.70
CA GLU A 25 -8.80 -2.80 14.40
C GLU A 25 -7.79 -3.73 13.72
N LEU A 26 -6.90 -3.21 12.86
CA LEU A 26 -5.78 -4.00 12.31
C LEU A 26 -4.86 -4.52 13.41
N MET A 27 -4.48 -3.66 14.36
CA MET A 27 -3.60 -4.02 15.47
C MET A 27 -4.25 -5.04 16.40
N LYS A 28 -5.56 -4.93 16.64
CA LYS A 28 -6.35 -5.90 17.40
C LYS A 28 -6.38 -7.26 16.71
N ALA A 29 -6.72 -7.32 15.41
CA ALA A 29 -6.72 -8.56 14.64
C ALA A 29 -5.33 -9.22 14.61
N ALA A 30 -4.28 -8.42 14.42
CA ALA A 30 -2.90 -8.89 14.45
C ALA A 30 -2.47 -9.43 15.81
N LYS A 31 -2.89 -8.80 16.92
CA LYS A 31 -2.60 -9.29 18.28
C LYS A 31 -3.22 -10.68 18.51
N GLU A 32 -4.45 -10.90 18.08
CA GLU A 32 -5.08 -12.22 18.14
C GLU A 32 -4.38 -13.24 17.23
N ALA A 33 -3.98 -12.81 16.03
CA ALA A 33 -3.23 -13.65 15.10
C ALA A 33 -1.83 -14.04 15.63
N ARG A 34 -1.19 -13.18 16.42
CA ARG A 34 0.07 -13.44 17.13
C ARG A 34 -0.09 -14.48 18.24
N LYS A 35 -1.19 -14.43 19.02
CA LYS A 35 -1.49 -15.49 20.02
C LYS A 35 -1.59 -16.87 19.37
N LYS A 36 -2.13 -16.92 18.15
CA LYS A 36 -2.21 -18.13 17.31
C LYS A 36 -0.91 -18.47 16.56
N ARG A 37 0.18 -17.72 16.77
CA ARG A 37 1.49 -17.87 16.10
C ARG A 37 1.44 -17.76 14.56
N SER A 38 0.38 -17.15 14.03
CA SER A 38 0.17 -16.97 12.58
C SER A 38 0.75 -15.65 12.04
N VAL A 39 1.09 -14.73 12.94
CA VAL A 39 1.82 -13.49 12.68
C VAL A 39 3.06 -13.49 13.57
N GLY A 40 4.23 -13.23 13.00
CA GLY A 40 5.49 -13.14 13.74
C GLY A 40 5.69 -11.76 14.37
N ALA A 41 5.58 -10.72 13.56
CA ALA A 41 5.72 -9.32 13.98
C ALA A 41 4.67 -8.42 13.31
N MET A 42 4.43 -7.26 13.91
CA MET A 42 3.57 -6.20 13.37
C MET A 42 4.25 -4.87 13.65
N HIS A 43 4.37 -4.03 12.64
CA HIS A 43 5.06 -2.74 12.73
C HIS A 43 4.19 -1.65 12.12
N ARG A 44 4.30 -0.46 12.67
CA ARG A 44 3.77 0.77 12.09
C ARG A 44 4.96 1.64 11.76
N THR A 45 4.92 2.27 10.59
CA THR A 45 5.93 3.24 10.18
C THR A 45 5.33 4.63 10.15
N ALA A 46 6.18 5.67 10.18
CA ALA A 46 5.73 7.03 9.98
C ALA A 46 5.12 7.19 8.58
N GLY A 47 4.02 7.93 8.49
CA GLY A 47 3.41 8.29 7.21
C GLY A 47 4.33 9.18 6.38
N ILE A 48 4.17 9.14 5.05
CA ILE A 48 4.87 10.03 4.13
C ILE A 48 3.97 11.27 3.93
N PRO A 49 4.40 12.48 4.33
CA PRO A 49 3.52 13.65 4.38
C PRO A 49 3.19 14.25 3.00
N ASN A 50 3.97 13.90 1.96
CA ASN A 50 3.83 14.42 0.61
C ASN A 50 3.72 13.27 -0.40
N GLY A 51 3.23 13.54 -1.62
CA GLY A 51 3.14 12.53 -2.68
C GLY A 51 4.48 11.91 -3.08
N ILE A 52 5.60 12.59 -2.83
CA ILE A 52 6.95 12.05 -2.99
C ILE A 52 7.68 12.14 -1.66
N GLY A 53 8.20 11.00 -1.20
CA GLY A 53 9.00 10.87 0.00
C GLY A 53 9.29 9.41 0.26
N HIS A 54 9.89 9.12 1.41
CA HIS A 54 10.17 7.75 1.82
C HIS A 54 10.04 7.62 3.33
N SER A 55 9.78 6.39 3.76
CA SER A 55 9.70 5.99 5.15
C SER A 55 10.31 4.59 5.23
N SER A 56 11.09 4.33 6.27
CA SER A 56 11.81 3.06 6.44
C SER A 56 11.58 2.53 7.85
N THR A 57 11.60 1.20 7.97
CA THR A 57 11.52 0.52 9.25
C THR A 57 12.24 -0.82 9.14
N GLU A 58 12.74 -1.31 10.26
CA GLU A 58 13.39 -2.62 10.33
C GLU A 58 12.42 -3.63 10.94
N VAL A 59 12.38 -4.83 10.36
CA VAL A 59 11.52 -5.91 10.82
C VAL A 59 12.34 -7.17 11.01
N ILE A 60 12.19 -7.80 12.18
CA ILE A 60 12.81 -9.10 12.45
C ILE A 60 11.87 -10.19 11.94
N MET A 61 12.36 -10.99 11.00
CA MET A 61 11.60 -12.10 10.42
C MET A 61 12.18 -13.46 10.84
N GLN A 62 11.32 -14.46 10.92
CA GLN A 62 11.69 -15.83 11.31
C GLN A 62 11.27 -16.81 10.21
N PRO A 63 11.99 -17.92 10.00
CA PRO A 63 11.65 -18.89 8.96
C PRO A 63 10.21 -19.45 9.07
N ARG A 64 9.64 -19.47 10.29
CA ARG A 64 8.25 -19.87 10.53
C ARG A 64 7.21 -18.88 9.98
N ASN A 65 7.58 -17.61 9.84
CA ASN A 65 6.72 -16.55 9.31
C ASN A 65 7.49 -15.79 8.21
N PRO A 66 7.72 -16.43 7.04
CA PRO A 66 8.59 -15.87 6.00
C PRO A 66 7.88 -14.88 5.08
N LEU A 67 6.55 -14.74 5.23
CA LEU A 67 5.72 -13.89 4.39
C LEU A 67 5.61 -12.48 4.98
N LEU A 68 5.82 -11.47 4.13
CA LEU A 68 5.61 -10.06 4.45
C LEU A 68 4.33 -9.56 3.80
N SER A 69 3.50 -8.85 4.56
CA SER A 69 2.37 -8.08 4.02
C SER A 69 2.44 -6.64 4.51
N LEU A 70 2.12 -5.70 3.63
CA LEU A 70 2.17 -4.25 3.84
C LEU A 70 0.91 -3.63 3.24
N MET A 71 0.43 -2.57 3.87
CA MET A 71 -0.65 -1.73 3.37
C MET A 71 -0.34 -0.27 3.72
N VAL A 72 -0.55 0.64 2.77
CA VAL A 72 -0.35 2.09 2.93
C VAL A 72 -1.54 2.80 2.29
N LYS A 73 -2.30 3.56 3.08
CA LYS A 73 -3.41 4.38 2.60
C LYS A 73 -2.90 5.50 1.68
N MET A 74 -3.62 5.77 0.60
CA MET A 74 -3.43 6.97 -0.21
C MET A 74 -4.24 8.14 0.39
N ILE A 75 -3.64 9.33 0.52
CA ILE A 75 -4.29 10.45 1.22
C ILE A 75 -4.24 11.70 0.34
N PRO A 76 -5.40 12.35 0.07
CA PRO A 76 -6.76 11.87 0.33
C PRO A 76 -7.15 10.74 -0.65
N SER A 77 -8.11 9.91 -0.28
CA SER A 77 -8.78 8.94 -1.16
C SER A 77 -10.07 8.46 -0.48
N PRO A 78 -11.05 7.95 -1.25
CA PRO A 78 -12.24 7.27 -0.71
C PRO A 78 -11.83 6.09 0.19
N ASP A 79 -11.23 5.07 -0.40
CA ASP A 79 -10.73 3.89 0.31
C ASP A 79 -9.47 3.28 -0.38
N TRP A 80 -8.78 4.09 -1.19
CA TRP A 80 -7.66 3.60 -1.99
C TRP A 80 -6.36 3.43 -1.18
N PHE A 81 -5.63 2.37 -1.50
CA PHE A 81 -4.36 2.03 -0.85
C PHE A 81 -3.37 1.40 -1.83
N VAL A 82 -2.12 1.25 -1.39
CA VAL A 82 -1.09 0.44 -2.05
C VAL A 82 -0.54 -0.56 -1.05
N GLY A 83 0.04 -1.65 -1.53
CA GLY A 83 0.62 -2.63 -0.62
C GLY A 83 1.21 -3.84 -1.30
N VAL A 84 1.68 -4.76 -0.46
CA VAL A 84 2.09 -6.09 -0.88
C VAL A 84 1.39 -7.11 0.01
N ASN A 85 0.85 -8.17 -0.58
CA ASN A 85 0.25 -9.27 0.16
C ASN A 85 1.15 -10.51 0.08
N SER A 86 1.44 -11.12 1.23
CA SER A 86 2.06 -12.44 1.36
C SER A 86 3.36 -12.65 0.56
N LEU A 87 4.21 -11.62 0.44
CA LEU A 87 5.50 -11.71 -0.24
C LEU A 87 6.46 -12.64 0.51
N ASN A 88 6.84 -13.75 -0.12
CA ASN A 88 7.78 -14.69 0.47
C ASN A 88 9.23 -14.18 0.39
N LEU A 89 9.85 -13.98 1.55
CA LEU A 89 11.23 -13.52 1.69
C LEU A 89 12.22 -14.65 2.04
N CYS A 90 11.74 -15.87 2.30
CA CYS A 90 12.57 -17.04 2.58
C CYS A 90 12.16 -18.22 1.68
N GLU A 91 13.07 -18.66 0.81
CA GLU A 91 12.86 -19.80 -0.08
C GLU A 91 13.93 -20.87 0.20
N GLY A 92 13.51 -22.12 0.44
CA GLY A 92 14.43 -23.26 0.61
C GLY A 92 15.50 -23.07 1.70
N ASN A 93 15.19 -22.35 2.79
CA ASN A 93 16.07 -21.95 3.90
C ASN A 93 17.03 -20.77 3.64
N GLN A 94 16.86 -20.05 2.53
CA GLN A 94 17.65 -18.85 2.24
C GLN A 94 16.78 -17.60 2.25
N TRP A 95 17.20 -16.60 3.04
CA TRP A 95 16.61 -15.28 3.00
C TRP A 95 17.10 -14.53 1.77
N LYS A 96 16.15 -13.94 1.01
CA LYS A 96 16.44 -13.05 -0.10
C LYS A 96 17.28 -11.86 0.39
N GLN A 97 18.32 -11.49 -0.36
CA GLN A 97 19.18 -10.36 -0.01
C GLN A 97 18.50 -9.02 -0.27
N GLU A 98 17.82 -8.92 -1.40
CA GLU A 98 17.10 -7.70 -1.82
C GLU A 98 15.86 -8.10 -2.61
N VAL A 99 14.75 -7.40 -2.37
CA VAL A 99 13.52 -7.49 -3.15
C VAL A 99 12.99 -6.08 -3.36
N SER A 100 12.73 -5.72 -4.61
CA SER A 100 12.07 -4.47 -4.98
C SER A 100 10.75 -4.77 -5.66
N VAL A 101 9.68 -4.10 -5.24
CA VAL A 101 8.33 -4.29 -5.79
C VAL A 101 7.75 -2.93 -6.14
N ASP A 102 7.36 -2.78 -7.40
CA ASP A 102 6.54 -1.67 -7.87
C ASP A 102 5.10 -1.87 -7.43
N LEU A 103 4.54 -0.85 -6.78
CA LEU A 103 3.22 -0.90 -6.19
C LEU A 103 2.18 -0.29 -7.13
N LYS A 104 1.02 -0.94 -7.19
CA LYS A 104 -0.16 -0.48 -7.91
C LYS A 104 -1.24 -0.06 -6.91
N PRO A 105 -2.12 0.89 -7.28
CA PRO A 105 -3.26 1.27 -6.45
C PRO A 105 -4.31 0.16 -6.41
N TYR A 106 -4.93 -0.01 -5.24
CA TYR A 106 -6.05 -0.90 -4.98
C TYR A 106 -7.19 -0.12 -4.35
N ASP A 107 -8.41 -0.52 -4.72
CA ASP A 107 -9.67 -0.08 -4.12
C ASP A 107 -10.08 -1.10 -3.04
N ALA A 108 -10.57 -0.64 -1.89
CA ALA A 108 -10.94 -1.53 -0.79
C ALA A 108 -12.36 -2.12 -0.95
N GLY A 109 -13.17 -1.55 -1.85
CA GLY A 109 -14.55 -1.94 -2.10
C GLY A 109 -15.53 -1.47 -1.02
N THR A 110 -15.19 -0.43 -0.25
CA THR A 110 -15.97 0.05 0.90
C THR A 110 -16.48 1.48 0.75
N ASP A 111 -15.86 2.31 -0.11
CA ASP A 111 -16.35 3.63 -0.50
C ASP A 111 -16.36 3.82 -2.03
N SER A 112 -17.50 4.23 -2.58
CA SER A 112 -17.76 4.36 -4.01
C SER A 112 -17.42 5.76 -4.58
N GLY A 113 -16.61 6.57 -3.88
CA GLY A 113 -16.10 7.84 -4.39
C GLY A 113 -15.23 7.67 -5.65
N PHE A 114 -15.40 8.54 -6.64
CA PHE A 114 -14.67 8.44 -7.92
C PHE A 114 -13.34 9.18 -7.92
N THR A 115 -13.21 10.20 -7.08
CA THR A 115 -12.05 11.10 -7.05
C THR A 115 -11.35 11.08 -5.70
N PHE A 116 -10.06 11.46 -5.69
CA PHE A 116 -9.28 11.59 -4.45
C PHE A 116 -9.99 12.37 -3.33
N SER A 117 -10.81 13.37 -3.69
CA SER A 117 -11.52 14.26 -2.78
C SER A 117 -13.04 14.08 -2.82
N SER A 118 -13.55 12.95 -3.31
CA SER A 118 -14.99 12.68 -3.28
C SER A 118 -15.50 12.66 -1.83
N PRO A 119 -16.73 13.11 -1.58
CA PRO A 119 -17.37 12.90 -0.28
C PRO A 119 -17.53 11.40 -0.03
N ASN A 120 -17.57 11.01 1.24
CA ASN A 120 -17.77 9.63 1.65
C ASN A 120 -19.10 9.08 1.09
N PHE A 121 -19.03 7.99 0.34
CA PHE A 121 -20.16 7.33 -0.28
C PHE A 121 -20.06 5.81 -0.09
N PRO A 122 -20.57 5.25 1.03
CA PRO A 122 -20.36 3.84 1.37
C PRO A 122 -20.86 2.87 0.29
N THR A 123 -20.02 1.90 -0.07
CA THR A 123 -20.35 0.85 -1.04
C THR A 123 -21.26 -0.19 -0.39
N SER A 124 -22.43 -0.45 -0.99
CA SER A 124 -23.44 -1.39 -0.46
C SER A 124 -24.09 -2.22 -1.58
N PRO A 125 -23.93 -3.56 -1.59
CA PRO A 125 -23.12 -4.35 -0.64
C PRO A 125 -21.63 -4.06 -0.82
N GLN A 126 -20.84 -4.33 0.22
CA GLN A 126 -19.38 -4.19 0.15
C GLN A 126 -18.82 -5.04 -1.00
N GLU A 127 -17.96 -4.43 -1.81
CA GLU A 127 -17.28 -5.09 -2.92
C GLU A 127 -15.97 -5.75 -2.46
N ASN A 128 -15.37 -6.55 -3.34
CA ASN A 128 -14.07 -7.14 -3.08
C ASN A 128 -12.97 -6.11 -3.35
N ILE A 129 -11.82 -6.29 -2.70
CA ILE A 129 -10.61 -5.52 -3.00
C ILE A 129 -10.23 -5.77 -4.46
N THR A 130 -10.02 -4.70 -5.23
CA THR A 130 -9.68 -4.79 -6.66
C THR A 130 -8.50 -3.89 -6.99
N GLN A 131 -7.66 -4.30 -7.94
CA GLN A 131 -6.62 -3.44 -8.45
C GLN A 131 -7.22 -2.32 -9.33
N ILE A 132 -6.84 -1.07 -9.06
CA ILE A 132 -7.18 0.06 -9.92
C ILE A 132 -6.21 0.09 -11.10
N THR A 133 -6.73 0.23 -12.31
CA THR A 133 -5.96 0.26 -13.56
C THR A 133 -6.24 1.54 -14.34
N SER A 134 -5.54 1.76 -15.46
CA SER A 134 -5.77 2.94 -16.30
C SER A 134 -7.15 2.97 -16.96
N GLN A 135 -7.87 1.85 -16.97
CA GLN A 135 -9.16 1.69 -17.64
C GLN A 135 -10.27 1.19 -16.69
N MET A 136 -9.94 0.78 -15.46
CA MET A 136 -10.89 0.25 -14.48
C MET A 136 -10.67 0.91 -13.11
N PRO A 137 -11.72 1.50 -12.50
CA PRO A 137 -13.10 1.53 -12.98
C PRO A 137 -13.29 2.46 -14.20
N ASN A 138 -14.13 2.03 -15.16
CA ASN A 138 -14.30 2.70 -16.46
C ASN A 138 -15.29 3.87 -16.37
N HIS A 139 -14.85 4.98 -15.78
CA HIS A 139 -15.64 6.20 -15.70
C HIS A 139 -14.72 7.42 -15.92
N PRO A 140 -15.10 8.40 -16.78
CA PRO A 140 -14.25 9.56 -17.08
C PRO A 140 -13.85 10.42 -15.87
N ALA A 141 -14.65 10.41 -14.80
CA ALA A 141 -14.33 11.14 -13.57
C ALA A 141 -13.37 10.39 -12.63
N ASN A 142 -13.06 9.11 -12.88
CA ASN A 142 -12.18 8.36 -11.99
C ASN A 142 -10.76 8.91 -12.04
N SER A 143 -10.16 9.13 -10.86
CA SER A 143 -8.83 9.76 -10.76
C SER A 143 -7.69 8.98 -11.45
N PHE A 144 -7.86 7.68 -11.64
CA PHE A 144 -6.90 6.83 -12.34
C PHE A 144 -7.34 6.43 -13.75
N PHE A 145 -8.41 7.02 -14.29
CA PHE A 145 -8.85 6.73 -15.65
C PHE A 145 -8.01 7.50 -16.68
N TYR A 146 -7.09 6.79 -17.31
CA TYR A 146 -6.21 7.30 -18.36
C TYR A 146 -6.36 6.43 -19.61
N PRO A 147 -7.37 6.66 -20.46
CA PRO A 147 -7.73 5.76 -21.57
C PRO A 147 -6.62 5.61 -22.63
N ARG A 148 -5.68 6.56 -22.70
CA ARG A 148 -4.52 6.51 -23.59
C ARG A 148 -3.37 5.66 -23.06
N LEU A 149 -3.39 5.28 -21.78
CA LEU A 149 -2.36 4.46 -21.15
C LEU A 149 -2.79 2.99 -21.17
N LYS A 150 -1.89 2.12 -21.64
CA LYS A 150 -2.07 0.66 -21.55
C LYS A 150 -2.10 0.17 -20.10
N GLU A 151 -1.27 0.78 -19.26
CA GLU A 151 -1.17 0.50 -17.83
C GLU A 151 -0.73 1.76 -17.07
N LEU A 152 -1.06 1.82 -15.77
CA LEU A 152 -0.58 2.89 -14.91
C LEU A 152 0.92 2.70 -14.60
N PRO A 153 1.73 3.77 -14.58
CA PRO A 153 3.06 3.70 -14.00
C PRO A 153 2.97 3.30 -12.51
N PRO A 154 4.04 2.74 -11.92
CA PRO A 154 4.09 2.52 -10.48
C PRO A 154 3.82 3.83 -9.72
N ILE A 155 2.92 3.77 -8.74
CA ILE A 155 2.59 4.94 -7.90
C ILE A 155 3.50 5.02 -6.66
N ALA A 156 4.07 3.88 -6.26
CA ALA A 156 5.05 3.76 -5.19
C ALA A 156 5.94 2.54 -5.46
N SER A 157 7.03 2.42 -4.72
CA SER A 157 7.89 1.24 -4.73
C SER A 157 8.27 0.89 -3.30
N VAL A 158 8.37 -0.40 -2.99
CA VAL A 158 8.95 -0.88 -1.74
C VAL A 158 10.24 -1.62 -2.02
N LYS A 159 11.29 -1.31 -1.26
CA LYS A 159 12.57 -2.00 -1.29
C LYS A 159 12.80 -2.67 0.05
N ILE A 160 13.01 -3.98 0.02
CA ILE A 160 13.33 -4.80 1.18
C ILE A 160 14.76 -5.29 1.01
N THR A 161 15.64 -4.92 1.93
CA THR A 161 17.03 -5.35 1.93
C THR A 161 17.34 -6.05 3.24
N ARG A 162 17.93 -7.24 3.15
CA ARG A 162 18.41 -7.99 4.32
C ARG A 162 19.57 -7.24 4.94
N GLN A 163 19.40 -6.84 6.21
CA GLN A 163 20.48 -6.27 7.00
C GLN A 163 21.41 -7.38 7.51
N HIS A 164 22.71 -7.15 7.44
CA HIS A 164 23.73 -8.01 8.07
C HIS A 164 24.16 -7.34 9.39
N GLY A 165 23.49 -7.64 10.51
CA GLY A 165 23.77 -7.00 11.81
C GLY A 165 23.13 -7.69 13.02
N SER A 166 23.89 -7.72 14.13
CA SER A 166 23.77 -8.49 15.39
C SER A 166 22.44 -8.35 16.19
N PRO A 167 22.04 -9.35 17.01
CA PRO A 167 20.81 -9.31 17.84
C PRO A 167 20.75 -8.18 18.90
N ASP A 168 21.85 -7.46 19.15
CA ASP A 168 22.03 -6.60 20.33
C ASP A 168 22.03 -5.08 20.05
N ARG A 169 21.31 -4.61 19.05
CA ARG A 169 20.99 -3.17 18.97
C ARG A 169 19.49 -2.95 18.86
N HIS A 170 18.83 -2.93 20.02
CA HIS A 170 17.67 -2.05 20.21
C HIS A 170 18.15 -0.59 20.14
N ASN A 171 18.50 -0.12 18.94
CA ASN A 171 18.60 1.29 18.68
C ASN A 171 17.22 1.76 18.24
N THR A 172 16.71 2.74 18.98
CA THR A 172 15.56 3.60 18.73
C THR A 172 15.21 3.68 17.25
N LEU A 173 13.91 3.48 16.93
CA LEU A 173 13.29 3.72 15.63
C LEU A 173 13.94 4.94 14.95
N SER A 174 14.94 4.68 14.12
CA SER A 174 15.68 5.74 13.45
C SER A 174 14.95 5.97 12.14
N ASN A 175 14.44 7.19 11.96
CA ASN A 175 14.05 7.71 10.66
C ASN A 175 15.31 7.90 9.82
N HIS A 176 16.06 6.83 9.55
CA HIS A 176 17.20 6.87 8.66
C HIS A 176 16.67 7.07 7.23
N ILE A 177 16.65 8.35 6.87
CA ILE A 177 16.58 8.81 5.50
C ILE A 177 17.87 8.34 4.83
N LEU A 178 17.77 7.28 4.03
CA LEU A 178 18.84 6.94 3.09
C LEU A 178 18.90 8.08 2.05
N PRO A 179 20.07 8.67 1.79
CA PRO A 179 20.22 9.61 0.68
C PRO A 179 19.93 8.84 -0.62
N ASN A 180 18.77 9.11 -1.21
CA ASN A 180 18.34 8.50 -2.46
C ASN A 180 19.32 8.84 -3.59
N SER A 181 19.90 7.81 -4.21
CA SER A 181 20.33 7.85 -5.62
C SER A 181 19.20 7.35 -6.52
N ILE A 182 18.00 7.93 -6.38
CA ILE A 182 16.96 7.74 -7.40
C ILE A 182 17.33 8.69 -8.53
N SER A 183 18.00 8.17 -9.55
CA SER A 183 18.02 8.83 -10.85
C SER A 183 16.57 8.85 -11.34
N PRO A 184 15.94 10.03 -11.52
CA PRO A 184 14.61 10.06 -12.10
C PRO A 184 14.74 9.53 -13.53
N GLN A 185 14.26 8.31 -13.77
CA GLN A 185 13.87 7.97 -15.12
C GLN A 185 12.81 9.00 -15.50
N ARG A 186 13.11 9.81 -16.52
CA ARG A 186 12.15 10.72 -17.14
C ARG A 186 11.05 9.86 -17.74
N PHE A 187 10.05 9.52 -16.94
CA PHE A 187 8.78 9.10 -17.48
C PHE A 187 8.24 10.30 -18.25
N SER A 188 7.85 10.05 -19.51
CA SER A 188 7.22 11.05 -20.36
C SER A 188 6.13 11.74 -19.55
N VAL A 189 6.23 13.06 -19.41
CA VAL A 189 5.19 13.90 -18.84
C VAL A 189 3.87 13.43 -19.44
N THR A 190 3.03 12.78 -18.64
CA THR A 190 1.64 12.56 -19.04
C THR A 190 1.09 13.96 -19.29
N PRO A 191 0.56 14.26 -20.49
CA PRO A 191 -0.17 15.50 -20.68
C PRO A 191 -1.30 15.47 -19.66
N LEU A 192 -1.15 16.26 -18.60
CA LEU A 192 -2.30 16.84 -17.94
C LEU A 192 -2.93 17.64 -19.07
N ASP A 193 -3.93 17.06 -19.73
CA ASP A 193 -4.75 17.84 -20.63
C ASP A 193 -5.32 18.95 -19.73
N CYS A 194 -4.85 20.18 -19.95
CA CYS A 194 -5.40 21.39 -19.36
C CYS A 194 -6.81 21.67 -19.93
N GLU A 195 -7.61 20.63 -20.12
CA GLU A 195 -9.02 20.75 -20.43
C GLU A 195 -9.76 20.82 -19.09
N VAL A 196 -10.00 22.06 -18.67
CA VAL A 196 -11.03 22.36 -17.68
C VAL A 196 -12.35 21.80 -18.21
N SER A 197 -12.87 20.78 -17.52
CA SER A 197 -14.23 20.31 -17.75
C SER A 197 -15.21 21.47 -17.50
N LEU A 198 -16.19 21.63 -18.39
CA LEU A 198 -17.20 22.72 -18.35
C LEU A 198 -18.00 22.83 -17.03
N TRP A 199 -17.86 21.83 -16.15
CA TRP A 199 -18.50 21.77 -14.84
C TRP A 199 -17.79 22.60 -13.76
N SER A 200 -16.64 23.19 -14.06
CA SER A 200 -15.87 24.02 -13.11
C SER A 200 -15.89 25.52 -13.45
N SER A 201 -16.98 26.02 -14.04
CA SER A 201 -17.22 27.46 -14.23
C SER A 201 -18.43 27.93 -13.45
#